data_AF-A0A3B8QY36-F1
#
_entry.id   AF-A0A3B8QY36-F1
#
_cell.length_a   1.000
_cell.length_b   1.000
_cell.length_c   1.000
_cell.angle_alpha   90.00
_cell.angle_beta   90.00
_cell.angle_gamma   90.00
#
_symmetry.space_group_name_H-M   'P 1'
#
loop_
_entity.id
_entity.type
_entity.pdbx_description
1 polymer ?
#
loop_
_entity_poly.entity_id
_entity_poly.type
_entity_poly.pdbx_seq_one_letter_code
_entity_poly.pdbx_strand_id
1 'polypeptide(L)'
;SILSFFLTLWLARTGVEALIRGLNTIYEVPNRAGLTRQILALWLTVCLIFVLLATMTCIVVLPLIMVFFPLWGWSNIAIEFLRWSVVLTVFLVGFALIYKLGPNLGRSYPHRIIPGALFAAFGWVLSSTGFSIYLQNFSNYEQVYGSIGAVVVMLLWLFISAYLVLLGGALNVALTRRKPAKITTVVSSARAKL
;
A
#
# COMPACT_ATOMS: atom_id res chain seq x y z
N SER A 1 -17.09 -16.01 -19.07
CA SER A 1 -16.36 -16.19 -17.80
C SER A 1 -14.85 -16.10 -17.96
N ILE A 2 -14.20 -16.91 -18.80
CA ILE A 2 -12.73 -16.86 -18.99
C ILE A 2 -12.26 -15.52 -19.58
N LEU A 3 -12.95 -14.98 -20.60
CA LEU A 3 -12.58 -13.72 -21.22
C LEU A 3 -12.61 -12.54 -20.24
N SER A 4 -13.63 -12.48 -19.37
CA SER A 4 -13.77 -11.46 -18.33
C SER A 4 -12.63 -11.53 -17.32
N PHE A 5 -12.20 -12.73 -16.92
CA PHE A 5 -11.07 -12.92 -16.02
C PHE A 5 -9.77 -12.36 -16.62
N PHE A 6 -9.46 -12.70 -17.86
CA PHE A 6 -8.28 -12.17 -18.55
C PHE A 6 -8.34 -10.64 -18.72
N LEU A 7 -9.52 -10.11 -19.05
CA LEU A 7 -9.71 -8.66 -19.19
C LEU A 7 -9.52 -7.93 -17.85
N THR A 8 -10.09 -8.45 -16.76
CA THR A 8 -9.88 -7.90 -15.41
C THR A 8 -8.41 -7.95 -15.01
N LEU A 9 -7.71 -9.05 -15.32
CA LEU A 9 -6.29 -9.20 -15.01
C LEU A 9 -5.42 -8.20 -15.80
N TRP A 10 -5.76 -7.94 -17.06
CA TRP A 10 -5.12 -6.92 -17.89
C TRP A 10 -5.32 -5.50 -17.33
N LEU A 11 -6.56 -5.17 -16.95
CA LEU A 11 -6.89 -3.86 -16.38
C LEU A 11 -6.16 -3.65 -15.04
N ALA A 12 -6.19 -4.66 -14.17
CA ALA A 12 -5.49 -4.64 -12.88
C ALA A 12 -3.98 -4.43 -13.07
N ARG A 13 -3.37 -5.17 -14.02
CA ARG A 13 -1.96 -5.00 -14.37
C ARG A 13 -1.63 -3.57 -14.80
N THR A 14 -2.49 -2.97 -15.62
CA THR A 14 -2.25 -1.62 -16.17
C THR A 14 -2.26 -0.55 -15.07
N GLY A 15 -3.17 -0.67 -14.09
CA GLY A 15 -3.22 0.20 -12.91
C GLY A 15 -1.96 0.10 -12.04
N VAL A 16 -1.52 -1.13 -11.72
CA VAL A 16 -0.29 -1.36 -10.95
C VAL A 16 0.94 -0.83 -11.69
N GLU A 17 0.99 -1.01 -13.01
CA GLU A 17 2.07 -0.45 -13.84
C GLU A 17 2.13 1.08 -13.80
N ALA A 18 0.99 1.77 -13.75
CA ALA A 18 0.93 3.21 -13.62
C ALA A 18 1.44 3.68 -12.24
N LEU A 19 1.04 2.98 -11.18
CA LEU A 19 1.52 3.24 -9.82
C LEU A 19 3.05 3.08 -9.72
N ILE A 20 3.60 2.01 -10.28
CA ILE A 20 5.05 1.76 -10.30
C ILE A 20 5.80 2.87 -11.04
N ARG A 21 5.28 3.34 -12.19
CA ARG A 21 5.87 4.47 -12.92
C ARG A 21 5.88 5.76 -12.09
N GLY A 22 4.78 6.03 -11.38
CA GLY A 22 4.68 7.16 -10.46
C GLY A 22 5.72 7.08 -9.34
N LEU A 23 5.85 5.90 -8.71
CA LEU A 23 6.88 5.66 -7.69
C LEU A 23 8.29 5.82 -8.26
N ASN A 24 8.61 5.23 -9.41
CA ASN A 24 9.93 5.39 -10.03
C ASN A 24 10.29 6.86 -10.28
N THR A 25 9.31 7.67 -10.68
CA THR A 25 9.48 9.12 -10.89
C THR A 25 9.82 9.82 -9.57
N ILE A 26 9.10 9.50 -8.48
CA ILE A 26 9.34 10.07 -7.14
C ILE A 26 10.70 9.65 -6.58
N TYR A 27 11.11 8.41 -6.81
CA TYR A 27 12.41 7.89 -6.41
C TYR A 27 13.55 8.31 -7.37
N GLU A 28 13.25 9.10 -8.41
CA GLU A 28 14.19 9.54 -9.46
C GLU A 28 15.00 8.38 -10.09
N VAL A 29 14.37 7.19 -10.20
CA VAL A 29 14.99 5.99 -10.78
C VAL A 29 14.44 5.71 -12.18
N PRO A 30 15.27 5.23 -13.12
CA PRO A 30 14.81 4.89 -14.46
C PRO A 30 13.82 3.72 -14.39
N ASN A 31 12.76 3.83 -15.18
CA ASN A 31 11.79 2.75 -15.34
C ASN A 31 12.48 1.50 -15.88
N ARG A 32 12.23 0.33 -15.24
CA ARG A 32 12.71 -0.96 -15.76
C ARG A 32 12.11 -1.20 -17.16
N ALA A 33 12.96 -1.43 -18.15
CA ALA A 33 12.54 -1.88 -19.48
C ALA A 33 12.42 -3.41 -19.52
N GLY A 34 11.50 -3.95 -20.32
CA GLY A 34 11.42 -5.38 -20.66
C GLY A 34 10.51 -6.26 -19.80
N LEU A 35 10.69 -7.58 -19.94
CA LEU A 35 9.86 -8.65 -19.34
C LEU A 35 9.89 -8.64 -17.80
N THR A 36 11.01 -8.23 -17.22
CA THR A 36 11.22 -8.17 -15.76
C THR A 36 10.28 -7.18 -15.07
N ARG A 37 9.86 -6.10 -15.76
CA ARG A 37 8.83 -5.18 -15.26
C ARG A 37 7.47 -5.84 -15.16
N GLN A 38 7.11 -6.65 -16.16
CA GLN A 38 5.82 -7.33 -16.22
C GLN A 38 5.73 -8.43 -15.17
N ILE A 39 6.81 -9.20 -15.01
CA ILE A 39 6.93 -10.23 -13.97
C ILE A 39 6.83 -9.59 -12.59
N LEU A 40 7.56 -8.50 -12.32
CA LEU A 40 7.50 -7.79 -11.04
C LEU A 40 6.10 -7.24 -10.75
N ALA A 41 5.47 -6.60 -11.75
CA ALA A 41 4.10 -6.10 -11.61
C ALA A 41 3.14 -7.25 -11.28
N LEU A 42 3.19 -8.36 -12.01
CA LEU A 42 2.38 -9.55 -11.74
C LEU A 42 2.64 -10.13 -10.35
N TRP A 43 3.91 -10.27 -9.95
CA TRP A 43 4.29 -10.77 -8.64
C TRP A 43 3.76 -9.88 -7.51
N LEU A 44 3.84 -8.57 -7.70
CA LEU A 44 3.36 -7.59 -6.75
C LEU A 44 1.83 -7.62 -6.65
N THR A 45 1.12 -7.79 -7.78
CA THR A 45 -0.33 -7.99 -7.79
C THR A 45 -0.73 -9.28 -7.06
N VAL A 46 -0.04 -10.40 -7.32
CA VAL A 46 -0.29 -11.69 -6.63
C VAL A 46 -0.03 -11.56 -5.13
N CYS A 47 1.05 -10.87 -4.75
CA CYS A 47 1.36 -10.64 -3.35
C CYS A 47 0.29 -9.78 -2.66
N LEU A 48 -0.20 -8.72 -3.32
CA LEU A 48 -1.31 -7.90 -2.80
C LEU A 48 -2.62 -8.71 -2.70
N ILE A 49 -2.91 -9.59 -3.67
CA ILE A 49 -4.06 -10.50 -3.60
C ILE A 49 -3.92 -11.45 -2.41
N PHE A 50 -2.74 -12.01 -2.18
CA PHE A 50 -2.51 -12.90 -1.04
C PHE A 50 -2.68 -12.17 0.30
N VAL A 51 -2.16 -10.94 0.40
CA VAL A 51 -2.35 -10.05 1.56
C VAL A 51 -3.84 -9.76 1.79
N LEU A 52 -4.61 -9.49 0.73
CA LEU A 52 -6.05 -9.28 0.81
C LEU A 52 -6.78 -10.53 1.31
N LEU A 53 -6.48 -11.70 0.74
CA LEU A 53 -7.08 -12.98 1.16
C LEU A 53 -6.72 -13.32 2.61
N ALA A 54 -5.47 -13.14 3.01
CA ALA A 54 -5.04 -13.33 4.39
C ALA A 54 -5.79 -12.41 5.36
N THR A 55 -6.03 -11.16 4.97
CA THR A 55 -6.83 -10.19 5.75
C THR A 55 -8.26 -10.66 5.90
N MET A 56 -8.92 -11.03 4.80
CA MET A 56 -10.30 -11.53 4.81
C MET A 56 -10.42 -12.78 5.69
N THR A 57 -9.50 -13.73 5.53
CA THR A 57 -9.43 -14.93 6.37
C THR A 57 -9.23 -14.58 7.83
N CYS A 58 -8.30 -13.68 8.18
CA CYS A 58 -8.12 -13.25 9.57
C CYS A 58 -9.38 -12.61 10.16
N ILE A 59 -10.05 -11.72 9.43
CA ILE A 59 -11.27 -11.05 9.89
C ILE A 59 -12.40 -12.06 10.18
N VAL A 60 -12.50 -13.13 9.39
CA VAL A 60 -13.55 -14.16 9.53
C VAL A 60 -13.17 -15.24 10.54
N VAL A 61 -11.90 -15.68 10.55
CA VAL A 61 -11.42 -16.80 11.37
C VAL A 61 -11.21 -16.40 12.83
N LEU A 62 -10.73 -15.18 13.11
CA LEU A 62 -10.59 -14.69 14.50
C LEU A 62 -11.88 -14.81 15.33
N PRO A 63 -13.04 -14.29 14.86
CA PRO A 63 -14.28 -14.41 15.64
C PRO A 63 -14.76 -15.86 15.74
N LEU A 64 -14.54 -16.70 14.70
CA LEU A 64 -14.92 -18.12 14.74
C LEU A 64 -14.15 -18.88 15.81
N ILE A 65 -12.82 -18.73 15.89
CA ILE A 65 -11.99 -19.40 16.91
C ILE A 65 -12.45 -18.99 18.31
N MET A 66 -12.85 -17.74 18.51
CA MET A 66 -13.30 -17.24 19.82
C MET A 66 -14.71 -17.70 20.22
N VAL A 67 -15.58 -18.02 19.26
CA VAL A 67 -16.86 -18.68 19.55
C VAL A 67 -16.65 -20.12 20.03
N PHE A 68 -15.68 -20.84 19.46
CA PHE A 68 -15.38 -22.23 19.83
C PHE A 68 -14.48 -22.35 21.08
N PHE A 69 -13.58 -21.39 21.31
CA PHE A 69 -12.78 -21.26 22.51
C PHE A 69 -13.10 -19.91 23.16
N PRO A 70 -14.17 -19.80 23.97
CA PRO A 70 -14.39 -18.63 24.80
C PRO A 70 -13.23 -18.55 25.80
N LEU A 71 -12.22 -17.74 25.46
CA LEU A 71 -11.11 -17.42 26.36
C LEU A 71 -11.71 -16.67 27.55
N TRP A 72 -12.04 -17.41 28.60
CA TRP A 72 -12.55 -16.91 29.88
C TRP A 72 -11.72 -15.70 30.32
N GLY A 73 -12.26 -14.48 30.14
CA GLY A 73 -11.72 -13.26 30.74
C GLY A 73 -11.21 -12.15 29.80
N TRP A 74 -11.15 -12.33 28.47
CA TRP A 74 -10.79 -11.22 27.59
C TRP A 74 -12.02 -10.34 27.34
N SER A 75 -11.95 -9.06 27.73
CA SER A 75 -13.04 -8.11 27.45
C SER A 75 -13.25 -7.97 25.93
N ASN A 76 -14.49 -7.75 25.51
CA ASN A 76 -14.84 -7.50 24.09
C ASN A 76 -13.96 -6.40 23.45
N ILE A 77 -13.45 -5.46 24.27
CA ILE A 77 -12.55 -4.38 23.86
C ILE A 77 -11.19 -4.92 23.40
N ALA A 78 -10.62 -5.90 24.10
CA ALA A 78 -9.30 -6.46 23.74
C ALA A 78 -9.36 -7.21 22.39
N ILE A 79 -10.48 -7.86 22.11
CA ILE A 79 -10.74 -8.57 20.85
C ILE A 79 -10.83 -7.60 19.69
N GLU A 80 -11.60 -6.53 19.87
CA GLU A 80 -11.75 -5.47 18.87
C GLU A 80 -10.40 -4.81 18.59
N PHE A 81 -9.62 -4.53 19.63
CA PHE A 81 -8.28 -3.96 19.48
C PHE A 81 -7.32 -4.88 18.71
N LEU A 82 -7.36 -6.19 18.98
CA LEU A 82 -6.56 -7.18 18.26
C LEU A 82 -6.95 -7.24 16.78
N ARG A 83 -8.25 -7.20 16.47
CA ARG A 83 -8.76 -7.21 15.10
C ARG A 83 -8.24 -6.01 14.31
N TRP A 84 -8.38 -4.80 14.84
CA TRP A 84 -7.87 -3.59 14.19
C TRP A 84 -6.33 -3.60 14.07
N SER A 85 -5.63 -4.15 15.06
CA SER A 85 -4.17 -4.30 15.02
C SER A 85 -3.71 -5.24 13.90
N VAL A 86 -4.40 -6.36 13.70
CA VAL A 86 -4.12 -7.30 12.60
C VAL A 86 -4.35 -6.61 11.26
N VAL A 87 -5.49 -5.94 11.07
CA VAL A 87 -5.80 -5.20 9.84
C VAL A 87 -4.71 -4.17 9.54
N LEU A 88 -4.37 -3.33 10.52
CA LEU A 88 -3.36 -2.30 10.35
C LEU A 88 -1.97 -2.87 10.02
N THR A 89 -1.59 -3.98 10.67
CA THR A 89 -0.33 -4.69 10.37
C THR A 89 -0.31 -5.20 8.93
N VAL A 90 -1.40 -5.79 8.46
CA VAL A 90 -1.46 -6.33 7.10
C VAL A 90 -1.40 -5.22 6.05
N PHE A 91 -2.10 -4.10 6.27
CA PHE A 91 -1.97 -2.92 5.42
C PHE A 91 -0.54 -2.37 5.39
N LEU A 92 0.12 -2.28 6.56
CA LEU A 92 1.52 -1.86 6.64
C LEU A 92 2.44 -2.79 5.84
N VAL A 93 2.26 -4.10 5.93
CA VAL A 93 3.02 -5.08 5.13
C VAL A 93 2.76 -4.87 3.64
N GLY A 94 1.50 -4.69 3.23
CA GLY A 94 1.13 -4.43 1.84
C GLY A 94 1.82 -3.16 1.28
N PHE A 95 1.72 -2.04 1.98
CA PHE A 95 2.39 -0.80 1.57
C PHE A 95 3.91 -0.89 1.62
N ALA A 96 4.47 -1.56 2.63
CA ALA A 96 5.90 -1.80 2.72
C ALA A 96 6.41 -2.65 1.55
N LEU A 97 5.65 -3.66 1.12
CA LEU A 97 5.97 -4.46 -0.07
C LEU A 97 5.91 -3.62 -1.33
N ILE A 98 4.90 -2.76 -1.50
CA ILE A 98 4.83 -1.81 -2.61
C ILE A 98 6.07 -0.92 -2.66
N TYR A 99 6.50 -0.38 -1.52
CA TYR A 99 7.66 0.51 -1.47
C TYR A 99 9.01 -0.20 -1.56
N LYS A 100 9.09 -1.46 -1.13
CA LYS A 100 10.33 -2.25 -1.19
C LYS A 100 10.52 -2.87 -2.58
N LEU A 101 9.46 -3.39 -3.17
CA LEU A 101 9.50 -4.16 -4.41
C LEU A 101 9.11 -3.34 -5.64
N GLY A 102 8.32 -2.27 -5.48
CA GLY A 102 7.82 -1.47 -6.59
C GLY A 102 8.91 -0.68 -7.32
N PRO A 103 9.76 0.12 -6.65
CA PRO A 103 10.72 0.97 -7.33
C PRO A 103 11.96 0.20 -7.79
N ASN A 104 12.57 0.64 -8.89
CA ASN A 104 13.85 0.11 -9.37
C ASN A 104 15.06 0.65 -8.58
N LEU A 105 15.03 0.50 -7.27
CA LEU A 105 16.14 0.84 -6.40
C LEU A 105 17.16 -0.28 -6.51
N GLY A 106 18.25 -0.08 -7.27
CA GLY A 106 19.30 -1.11 -7.43
C GLY A 106 19.88 -1.56 -6.09
N ARG A 107 20.89 -0.82 -5.58
CA ARG A 107 21.52 -1.06 -4.26
C ARG A 107 21.26 0.03 -3.22
N SER A 108 20.65 1.14 -3.63
CA SER A 108 20.38 2.29 -2.76
C SER A 108 18.97 2.21 -2.20
N TYR A 109 18.74 1.33 -1.21
CA TYR A 109 17.47 1.24 -0.53
C TYR A 109 17.36 2.33 0.55
N PRO A 110 16.27 3.10 0.61
CA PRO A 110 16.03 3.99 1.74
C PRO A 110 15.89 3.14 3.01
N HIS A 111 16.75 3.40 3.99
CA HIS A 111 16.76 2.66 5.28
C HIS A 111 15.45 2.78 6.08
N ARG A 112 14.54 3.70 5.71
CA ARG A 112 13.27 3.94 6.40
C ARG A 112 12.10 3.93 5.40
N ILE A 113 11.49 2.77 5.23
CA ILE A 113 10.26 2.57 4.44
C ILE A 113 9.00 2.70 5.33
N ILE A 114 9.18 2.43 6.62
CA ILE A 114 8.13 2.41 7.66
C ILE A 114 7.35 3.73 7.80
N PRO A 115 7.97 4.94 7.80
CA PRO A 115 7.21 6.17 8.02
C PRO A 115 6.22 6.47 6.88
N GLY A 116 6.62 6.26 5.63
CA GLY A 116 5.73 6.38 4.48
C GLY A 116 4.64 5.30 4.45
N ALA A 117 4.97 4.07 4.87
CA ALA A 117 3.97 3.00 4.99
C ALA A 117 2.91 3.31 6.05
N LEU A 118 3.31 3.87 7.20
CA LEU A 118 2.37 4.35 8.22
C LEU A 118 1.50 5.49 7.68
N PHE A 119 2.10 6.50 7.05
CA PHE A 119 1.35 7.61 6.47
C PHE A 119 0.32 7.14 5.45
N ALA A 120 0.72 6.26 4.53
CA ALA A 120 -0.18 5.68 3.54
C ALA A 120 -1.28 4.84 4.19
N ALA A 121 -0.96 4.00 5.18
CA ALA A 121 -1.94 3.19 5.89
C ALA A 121 -2.99 4.04 6.64
N PHE A 122 -2.55 5.02 7.43
CA PHE A 122 -3.46 5.91 8.15
C PHE A 122 -4.31 6.76 7.20
N GLY A 123 -3.69 7.34 6.17
CA GLY A 123 -4.43 8.10 5.17
C GLY A 123 -5.46 7.24 4.43
N TRP A 124 -5.11 5.98 4.13
CA TRP A 124 -6.01 5.06 3.43
C TRP A 124 -7.20 4.65 4.29
N VAL A 125 -6.99 4.39 5.59
CA VAL A 125 -8.08 4.14 6.54
C VAL A 125 -8.98 5.36 6.64
N LEU A 126 -8.41 6.56 6.81
CA LEU A 126 -9.18 7.80 6.91
C LEU A 126 -9.99 8.08 5.63
N SER A 127 -9.39 7.86 4.47
CA SER A 127 -10.06 7.99 3.17
C SER A 127 -11.19 6.97 3.01
N SER A 128 -10.99 5.73 3.46
CA SER A 128 -12.02 4.68 3.41
C SER A 128 -13.18 4.96 4.35
N THR A 129 -12.91 5.47 5.55
CA THR A 129 -13.96 5.92 6.48
C THR A 129 -14.72 7.11 5.90
N GLY A 130 -14.02 8.11 5.36
CA GLY A 130 -14.64 9.26 4.70
C GLY A 130 -15.52 8.86 3.51
N PHE A 131 -15.06 7.89 2.70
CA PHE A 131 -15.84 7.33 1.60
C PHE A 131 -17.10 6.61 2.07
N SER A 132 -17.02 5.83 3.15
CA SER A 132 -18.18 5.16 3.73
C SER A 132 -19.23 6.16 4.22
N ILE A 133 -18.81 7.23 4.89
CA ILE A 133 -19.70 8.31 5.32
C ILE A 133 -20.31 9.03 4.11
N TYR A 134 -19.51 9.29 3.08
CA TYR A 134 -19.98 9.94 1.85
C TYR A 134 -21.07 9.11 1.16
N LEU A 135 -20.88 7.80 1.02
CA LEU A 135 -21.87 6.89 0.43
C LEU A 135 -23.18 6.85 1.22
N GLN A 136 -23.14 6.90 2.56
CA GLN A 136 -24.35 6.92 3.39
C GLN A 136 -25.20 8.17 3.14
N ASN A 137 -24.56 9.32 2.85
CA ASN A 137 -25.26 10.56 2.52
C ASN A 137 -25.68 10.63 1.04
N PHE A 138 -25.18 9.73 0.19
CA PHE A 138 -25.36 9.77 -1.26
C PHE A 138 -26.68 9.17 -1.77
N SER A 139 -27.45 8.52 -0.90
CA SER A 139 -28.70 7.84 -1.27
C SER A 139 -29.74 8.75 -1.94
N ASN A 140 -29.74 10.07 -1.64
CA ASN A 140 -30.62 11.03 -2.30
C ASN A 140 -30.11 11.50 -3.69
N TYR A 141 -28.79 11.46 -3.95
CA TYR A 141 -28.20 11.84 -5.24
C TYR A 141 -28.26 10.71 -6.30
N GLU A 142 -28.38 9.46 -5.83
CA GLU A 142 -28.53 8.26 -6.66
C GLU A 142 -29.78 8.33 -7.56
N GLN A 143 -30.85 9.00 -7.13
CA GLN A 143 -32.09 9.12 -7.91
C GLN A 143 -31.94 9.98 -9.17
N VAL A 144 -30.97 10.91 -9.22
CA VAL A 144 -30.79 11.86 -10.34
C VAL A 144 -29.64 11.43 -11.25
N TYR A 145 -28.53 10.93 -10.68
CA TYR A 145 -27.32 10.58 -11.43
C TYR A 145 -27.01 9.07 -11.48
N GLY A 146 -27.79 8.25 -10.77
CA GLY A 146 -27.76 6.79 -10.84
C GLY A 146 -26.36 6.19 -10.85
N SER A 147 -26.14 5.28 -11.80
CA SER A 147 -24.89 4.53 -11.97
C SER A 147 -23.68 5.40 -12.33
N ILE A 148 -23.86 6.56 -12.99
CA ILE A 148 -22.76 7.45 -13.37
C ILE A 148 -22.15 8.08 -12.11
N GLY A 149 -22.99 8.50 -11.16
CA GLY A 149 -22.54 9.01 -9.87
C GLY A 149 -21.69 7.98 -9.10
N ALA A 150 -22.15 6.73 -9.06
CA ALA A 150 -21.42 5.64 -8.41
C ALA A 150 -20.02 5.41 -9.03
N VAL A 151 -19.91 5.44 -10.37
CA VAL A 151 -18.63 5.29 -11.07
C VAL A 151 -17.67 6.44 -10.74
N VAL A 152 -18.14 7.69 -10.78
CA VAL A 152 -17.30 8.87 -10.47
C VAL A 152 -16.77 8.82 -9.04
N VAL A 153 -17.62 8.47 -8.09
CA VAL A 153 -17.26 8.35 -6.67
C VAL A 153 -16.24 7.23 -6.45
N MET A 154 -16.42 6.10 -7.14
CA MET A 154 -15.43 5.01 -7.13
C MET A 154 -14.08 5.43 -7.73
N LEU A 155 -14.09 6.17 -8.85
CA LEU A 155 -12.87 6.71 -9.46
C LEU A 155 -12.16 7.71 -8.53
N LEU A 156 -12.91 8.57 -7.82
CA LEU A 156 -12.36 9.49 -6.84
C LEU A 156 -11.67 8.75 -5.68
N TRP A 157 -12.31 7.69 -5.17
CA TRP A 157 -11.71 6.87 -4.12
C TRP A 157 -10.43 6.17 -4.57
N LEU A 158 -10.42 5.63 -5.79
CA LEU A 158 -9.21 5.05 -6.39
C LEU A 158 -8.11 6.09 -6.58
N PHE A 159 -8.47 7.30 -7.00
CA PHE A 159 -7.54 8.42 -7.16
C PHE A 159 -6.89 8.81 -5.83
N ILE A 160 -7.68 9.01 -4.77
CA ILE A 160 -7.16 9.35 -3.43
C ILE A 160 -6.25 8.23 -2.92
N SER A 161 -6.66 6.97 -3.11
CA SER A 161 -5.85 5.81 -2.71
C SER A 161 -4.49 5.79 -3.41
N ALA A 162 -4.45 5.98 -4.73
CA ALA A 162 -3.20 6.05 -5.48
C ALA A 162 -2.32 7.24 -5.04
N TYR A 163 -2.94 8.40 -4.79
CA TYR A 163 -2.26 9.61 -4.35
C TYR A 163 -1.59 9.43 -2.98
N LEU A 164 -2.29 8.81 -2.01
CA LEU A 164 -1.74 8.51 -0.69
C LEU A 164 -0.52 7.58 -0.75
N VAL A 165 -0.56 6.56 -1.61
CA VAL A 165 0.57 5.66 -1.83
C VAL A 165 1.77 6.41 -2.40
N LEU A 166 1.55 7.28 -3.39
CA LEU A 166 2.61 8.11 -3.97
C LEU A 166 3.19 9.10 -2.95
N LEU A 167 2.34 9.77 -2.18
CA LEU A 167 2.77 10.68 -1.12
C LEU A 167 3.58 9.96 -0.03
N GLY A 168 3.18 8.77 0.39
CA GLY A 168 3.97 7.97 1.34
C GLY A 168 5.35 7.60 0.77
N GLY A 169 5.43 7.33 -0.53
CA GLY A 169 6.69 7.15 -1.24
C GLY A 169 7.56 8.42 -1.25
N ALA A 170 6.96 9.58 -1.54
CA ALA A 170 7.65 10.88 -1.53
C ALA A 170 8.15 11.25 -0.13
N LEU A 171 7.37 10.94 0.91
CA LEU A 171 7.77 11.12 2.30
C LEU A 171 9.00 10.28 2.64
N ASN A 172 9.05 9.02 2.19
CA ASN A 172 10.23 8.16 2.39
C ASN A 172 11.49 8.75 1.74
N VAL A 173 11.38 9.30 0.52
CA VAL A 173 12.49 9.96 -0.16
C VAL A 173 12.92 11.23 0.58
N ALA A 174 11.96 12.09 0.95
CA ALA A 174 12.23 13.34 1.66
C ALA A 174 12.96 13.11 3.01
N LEU A 175 12.53 12.10 3.76
CA LEU A 175 13.17 11.70 5.03
C LEU A 175 14.57 11.10 4.82
N THR A 176 14.81 10.46 3.69
CA THR A 176 16.13 9.92 3.34
C THR A 176 17.09 11.04 2.93
N ARG A 177 16.63 12.04 2.17
CA ARG A 177 17.44 13.19 1.73
C ARG A 177 17.81 14.14 2.87
N ARG A 178 17.01 14.23 3.93
CA ARG A 178 17.26 15.13 5.08
C ARG A 178 18.39 14.67 6.01
N LYS A 179 18.90 13.45 5.88
CA LYS A 179 20.05 13.03 6.70
C LYS A 179 21.34 13.50 6.04
N PRO A 180 22.20 14.29 6.73
CA PRO A 180 23.52 14.59 6.20
C PRO A 180 24.24 13.28 5.96
N ALA A 181 24.83 13.13 4.78
CA ALA A 181 25.76 12.05 4.49
C ALA A 181 26.71 11.92 5.68
N LYS A 182 26.75 10.75 6.31
CA LYS A 182 27.87 10.45 7.22
C LYS A 182 29.12 10.74 6.39
N ILE A 183 29.84 11.78 6.78
CA ILE A 183 31.17 12.08 6.27
C ILE A 183 32.00 10.88 6.72
N THR A 184 32.00 9.82 5.91
CA THR A 184 33.03 8.79 5.99
C THR A 184 34.27 9.49 5.48
N THR A 185 34.93 10.17 6.42
CA THR A 185 36.23 10.79 6.27
C THR A 185 37.16 9.78 5.62
N VAL A 186 37.40 9.98 4.33
CA VAL A 186 38.59 9.53 3.62
C VAL A 186 39.77 10.31 4.22
N VAL A 187 40.13 9.98 5.46
CA VAL A 187 41.30 10.53 6.17
C VAL A 187 42.08 9.37 6.81
N SER A 188 42.28 8.28 6.07
CA SER A 188 43.33 7.30 6.43
C SER A 188 44.30 6.97 5.30
N SER A 189 44.12 7.51 4.09
CA SER A 189 45.08 7.35 2.99
C SER A 189 46.30 8.29 3.06
N ALA A 190 46.36 9.21 4.02
CA ALA A 190 47.45 10.19 4.14
C ALA A 190 48.50 9.87 5.23
N ARG A 191 48.32 8.83 6.05
CA ARG A 191 49.23 8.53 7.18
C ARG A 191 50.06 7.23 7.03
N ALA A 192 50.08 6.64 5.85
CA ALA A 192 50.91 5.45 5.55
C ALA A 192 52.04 5.71 4.54
N LYS A 193 52.31 6.99 4.21
CA LYS A 193 53.39 7.41 3.30
C LYS A 193 54.27 8.55 3.86
N LEU A 194 54.27 8.71 5.19
CA LEU A 194 55.25 9.51 5.94
C LEU A 194 55.64 8.70 7.17
#